data_AF-A0A4Q3J8R8-F1
#
_entry.id   AF-A0A4Q3J8R8-F1
#
_cell.length_a   1.000
_cell.length_b   1.000
_cell.length_c   1.000
_cell.angle_alpha   90.00
_cell.angle_beta   90.00
_cell.angle_gamma   90.00
#
_symmetry.space_group_name_H-M   'P 1'
#
loop_
_entity.id
_entity.type
_entity.pdbx_description
1 polymer ?
#
loop_
_entity_poly.entity_id
_entity_poly.type
_entity_poly.pdbx_seq_one_letter_code
_entity_poly.pdbx_strand_id
1 'polypeptide(L)'
;MTTKPWGPSTLAVHGGETGPGSGPLEPPLVLASAFGFASAEEAAGAFRGENDALIYGRWGNPTVSHLESRVAALEVRHRRV
;
A
#
# COMPACT_ATOMS: atom_id res chain seq x y z
N MET A 1 2.64 13.59 26.17
CA MET A 1 2.02 14.49 25.17
C MET A 1 1.14 13.65 24.28
N THR A 2 -0.17 13.75 24.39
CA THR A 2 -1.12 13.05 23.50
C THR A 2 -1.20 13.83 22.19
N THR A 3 -0.71 13.27 21.10
CA THR A 3 -0.76 13.90 19.78
C THR A 3 -2.21 13.90 19.29
N LYS A 4 -2.69 15.07 18.85
CA LYS A 4 -4.00 15.20 18.23
C LYS A 4 -4.02 14.35 16.95
N PRO A 5 -5.05 13.51 16.73
CA PRO A 5 -5.16 12.74 15.50
C PRO A 5 -5.35 13.67 14.29
N TRP A 6 -4.82 13.27 13.14
CA TRP A 6 -4.93 14.02 11.89
C TRP A 6 -6.38 14.23 11.45
N GLY A 7 -6.62 15.36 10.78
CA GLY A 7 -7.90 15.68 10.13
C GLY A 7 -8.07 14.96 8.79
N PRO A 8 -9.28 14.97 8.18
CA PRO A 8 -9.52 14.32 6.89
C PRO A 8 -8.62 14.88 5.79
N SER A 9 -8.44 16.20 5.74
CA SER A 9 -7.58 16.84 4.72
C SER A 9 -6.12 16.40 4.83
N THR A 10 -5.61 16.22 6.05
CA THR A 10 -4.26 15.70 6.28
C THR A 10 -4.18 14.21 5.89
N LEU A 11 -5.19 13.41 6.21
CA LEU A 11 -5.24 11.99 5.84
C LEU A 11 -5.41 11.76 4.34
N ALA A 12 -6.09 12.66 3.63
CA ALA A 12 -6.22 12.56 2.17
C ALA A 12 -4.88 12.68 1.46
N VAL A 13 -3.92 13.39 2.07
CA VAL A 13 -2.55 13.52 1.57
C VAL A 13 -1.65 12.42 2.15
N HIS A 14 -1.63 12.29 3.47
CA HIS A 14 -0.61 11.52 4.20
C HIS A 14 -1.09 10.19 4.81
N GLY A 15 -2.38 9.86 4.66
CA GLY A 15 -2.93 8.62 5.21
C GLY A 15 -2.19 7.41 4.66
N GLY A 16 -1.83 6.45 5.53
CA GLY A 16 -1.13 5.24 5.10
C GLY A 16 0.35 5.41 4.70
N GLU A 17 0.92 6.62 4.78
CA GLU A 17 2.36 6.83 4.58
C GLU A 17 3.16 6.38 5.82
N THR A 18 4.32 5.74 5.60
CA THR A 18 5.17 5.20 6.67
C THR A 18 6.13 6.22 7.29
N GLY A 19 5.80 7.52 7.21
CA GLY A 19 6.59 8.60 7.79
C GLY A 19 7.75 9.09 6.91
N PRO A 20 8.49 10.10 7.37
CA PRO A 20 9.53 10.75 6.57
C PRO A 20 10.75 9.83 6.39
N GLY A 21 10.98 9.40 5.15
CA GLY A 21 12.21 8.74 4.72
C GLY A 21 13.00 9.61 3.75
N SER A 22 14.28 9.28 3.54
CA SER A 22 15.06 9.84 2.43
C SER A 22 14.64 9.14 1.14
N GLY A 23 13.76 9.77 0.35
CA GLY A 23 13.24 9.20 -0.88
C GLY A 23 12.30 10.15 -1.61
N PRO A 24 11.72 9.72 -2.74
CA PRO A 24 10.65 10.47 -3.42
C PRO A 24 9.50 10.76 -2.44
N LEU A 25 8.98 11.99 -2.48
CA LEU A 25 7.79 12.35 -1.68
C LEU A 25 6.55 11.65 -2.24
N GLU A 26 6.46 11.56 -3.56
CA GLU A 26 5.43 10.83 -4.27
C GLU A 26 5.82 9.35 -4.43
N PRO A 27 4.90 8.41 -4.13
CA PRO A 27 5.16 7.01 -4.40
C PRO A 27 5.29 6.76 -5.91
N PRO A 28 6.20 5.87 -6.35
CA PRO A 28 6.34 5.55 -7.76
C PRO A 28 5.09 4.88 -8.33
N LEU A 29 4.83 5.11 -9.62
CA LEU A 29 3.75 4.46 -10.35
C LEU A 29 4.21 3.10 -10.88
N VAL A 30 3.50 2.04 -10.49
CA VAL A 30 3.73 0.67 -10.95
C VAL A 30 2.75 0.35 -12.07
N LEU A 31 3.12 0.72 -13.29
CA LEU A 31 2.34 0.49 -14.52
C LEU A 31 2.62 -0.89 -15.12
N ALA A 32 2.43 -1.94 -14.32
CA ALA A 32 2.68 -3.32 -14.70
C ALA A 32 1.47 -4.20 -14.42
N SER A 33 1.23 -5.16 -15.32
CA SER A 33 0.20 -6.18 -15.15
C SER A 33 0.73 -7.44 -14.48
N ALA A 34 1.98 -7.83 -14.69
CA ALA A 34 2.59 -9.03 -14.11
C ALA A 34 3.93 -8.69 -13.45
N PHE A 35 4.35 -9.54 -12.49
CA PHE A 35 5.57 -9.37 -11.72
C PHE A 35 6.48 -10.59 -11.92
N GLY A 36 7.79 -10.35 -12.02
CA GLY A 36 8.79 -11.40 -12.18
C GLY A 36 9.19 -12.03 -10.85
N PHE A 37 9.76 -13.23 -10.92
CA PHE A 37 10.30 -13.98 -9.78
C PHE A 37 11.77 -14.30 -10.02
N ALA A 38 12.57 -14.37 -8.96
CA ALA A 38 13.98 -14.73 -9.05
C ALA A 38 14.18 -16.24 -9.32
N SER A 39 13.21 -17.08 -8.96
CA SER A 39 13.23 -18.52 -9.24
C SER A 39 11.83 -19.11 -9.42
N ALA A 40 11.77 -20.31 -10.02
CA ALA A 40 10.52 -21.07 -10.14
C ALA A 40 9.97 -21.49 -8.77
N GLU A 41 10.83 -21.74 -7.78
CA GLU A 41 10.41 -22.10 -6.43
C GLU A 41 9.74 -20.92 -5.71
N GLU A 42 10.28 -19.72 -5.86
CA GLU A 42 9.65 -18.49 -5.35
C GLU A 42 8.27 -18.27 -5.97
N ALA A 43 8.16 -18.41 -7.30
CA ALA A 43 6.88 -18.32 -8.00
C ALA A 43 5.87 -19.33 -7.44
N ALA A 44 6.29 -20.59 -7.28
CA ALA A 44 5.43 -21.64 -6.75
C ALA A 44 4.97 -21.35 -5.32
N GLY A 45 5.83 -20.80 -4.46
CA GLY A 45 5.47 -20.36 -3.11
C GLY A 45 4.46 -19.21 -3.12
N ALA A 46 4.64 -18.23 -4.03
CA ALA A 46 3.70 -17.11 -4.18
C ALA A 46 2.30 -17.60 -4.56
N PHE A 47 2.20 -18.50 -5.54
CA PHE A 47 0.90 -19.08 -5.95
C PHE A 47 0.25 -19.96 -4.87
N ARG A 48 1.02 -20.49 -3.92
CA ARG A 48 0.51 -21.22 -2.74
C ARG A 48 0.18 -20.31 -1.55
N GLY A 49 0.48 -19.01 -1.64
CA GLY A 49 0.29 -18.06 -0.53
C GLY A 49 1.29 -18.23 0.61
N GLU A 50 2.46 -18.80 0.34
CA GLU A 50 3.52 -19.00 1.33
C GLU A 50 4.38 -17.74 1.54
N ASN A 51 4.20 -16.72 0.69
CA ASN A 51 4.85 -15.42 0.78
C ASN A 51 3.93 -14.32 0.21
N ASP A 52 4.33 -13.05 0.42
CA ASP A 52 3.58 -11.87 -0.02
C ASP A 52 4.01 -11.35 -1.41
N ALA A 53 4.62 -12.20 -2.24
CA ALA A 53 5.07 -11.77 -3.56
C ALA A 53 3.88 -11.39 -4.45
N LEU A 54 4.00 -10.24 -5.12
CA LEU A 54 3.02 -9.83 -6.11
C LEU A 54 3.13 -10.75 -7.33
N ILE A 55 1.99 -11.18 -7.84
CA ILE A 55 1.91 -12.08 -8.99
C ILE A 55 1.37 -11.33 -10.20
N TYR A 56 0.19 -10.72 -10.04
CA TYR A 56 -0.56 -10.11 -11.11
C TYR A 56 -1.36 -8.91 -10.60
N GLY A 57 -1.31 -7.80 -11.33
CA GLY A 57 -1.91 -6.51 -11.00
C GLY A 57 -3.42 -6.55 -10.74
N ARG A 58 -4.11 -7.57 -11.25
CA ARG A 58 -5.54 -7.81 -10.96
C ARG A 58 -5.79 -8.15 -9.48
N TRP A 59 -4.84 -8.79 -8.83
CA TRP A 59 -4.96 -9.22 -7.42
C TRP A 59 -4.24 -8.28 -6.46
N GLY A 60 -3.14 -7.66 -6.90
CA GLY A 60 -2.39 -6.70 -6.10
C GLY A 60 -1.43 -5.88 -6.95
N ASN A 61 -1.31 -4.59 -6.62
CA ASN A 61 -0.40 -3.65 -7.26
C ASN A 61 0.00 -2.58 -6.23
N PRO A 62 1.29 -2.22 -6.08
CA PRO A 62 1.73 -1.28 -5.05
C PRO A 62 1.07 0.09 -5.12
N THR A 63 0.83 0.62 -6.33
CA THR A 63 0.15 1.90 -6.50
C THR A 63 -1.31 1.81 -6.04
N VAL A 64 -1.98 0.70 -6.32
CA VAL A 64 -3.36 0.46 -5.87
C VAL A 64 -3.42 0.28 -4.35
N SER A 65 -2.52 -0.52 -3.77
CA SER A 65 -2.48 -0.74 -2.32
C SER A 65 -2.22 0.54 -1.52
N HIS A 66 -1.47 1.49 -2.10
CA HIS A 66 -1.28 2.80 -1.50
C HIS A 66 -2.57 3.64 -1.49
N LEU A 67 -3.36 3.59 -2.56
CA LEU A 67 -4.69 4.20 -2.59
C LEU A 67 -5.64 3.54 -1.58
N GLU A 68 -5.67 2.21 -1.53
CA GLU A 68 -6.49 1.44 -0.59
C GLU A 68 -6.22 1.83 0.86
N SER A 69 -4.93 1.94 1.22
CA SER A 69 -4.49 2.34 2.56
C SER A 69 -4.96 3.76 2.94
N ARG A 70 -4.89 4.70 1.99
CA ARG A 70 -5.39 6.08 2.18
C ARG A 70 -6.90 6.13 2.40
N VAL A 71 -7.66 5.43 1.56
CA VAL A 71 -9.12 5.37 1.66
C VAL A 71 -9.53 4.71 2.98
N ALA A 72 -8.88 3.61 3.35
CA ALA A 72 -9.13 2.94 4.63
C ALA A 72 -8.85 3.88 5.83
N ALA A 73 -7.78 4.68 5.80
CA ALA A 73 -7.48 5.65 6.85
C ALA A 73 -8.53 6.75 6.97
N LEU A 74 -9.10 7.21 5.85
CA LEU A 74 -10.20 8.16 5.83
C LEU A 74 -11.48 7.55 6.43
N GLU A 75 -11.86 6.35 5.99
CA GLU A 75 -13.10 5.69 6.43
C GLU A 75 -13.07 5.27 7.90
N VAL A 76 -11.96 4.71 8.39
CA VAL A 76 -11.82 4.33 9.82
C VAL A 76 -12.00 5.55 10.73
N ARG A 77 -11.56 6.74 10.30
CA ARG A 77 -11.83 7.98 11.04
C ARG A 77 -13.31 8.35 11.00
N HIS A 78 -13.99 8.20 9.85
CA HIS A 78 -15.42 8.48 9.72
C HIS A 78 -16.30 7.57 10.59
N ARG A 79 -15.85 6.35 10.92
CA ARG A 79 -16.58 5.42 11.81
C ARG A 79 -16.42 5.70 13.31
N ARG A 80 -15.59 6.66 13.73
CA ARG A 80 -15.36 7.02 15.15
C ARG A 80 -16.23 8.20 15.65
N VAL A 81 -17.45 8.35 15.11
CA VAL A 81 -18.44 9.34 15.57
C VAL A 81 -19.43 8.67 16.52
#